data_AF-A0A1Y2U800-F1
#
_entry.id   AF-A0A1Y2U800-F1
#
_cell.length_a   1.000
_cell.length_b   1.000
_cell.length_c   1.000
_cell.angle_alpha   90.00
_cell.angle_beta   90.00
_cell.angle_gamma   90.00
#
_symmetry.space_group_name_H-M   'P 1'
#
loop_
_entity.id
_entity.type
_entity.pdbx_description
1 polymer ?
#
loop_
_entity_poly.entity_id
_entity_poly.type
_entity_poly.pdbx_seq_one_letter_code
_entity_poly.pdbx_strand_id
1 'polypeptide(L)'
;MPSRGRLTGVAVYLRVLRSILPIWTRKWVETLNEIDNLLGVKVDDLFDPKQDSGSMMFDSTFERSRLYFTVLQTLRIISEWIQQSEQELQQLKKDFNISNDTPSNTFIKEVDEAWRELISMHISTSKYLLDRIEKKEVEIKGFRDGLFSATSVREASRATILNQYILVFTIVTIFYLPLNYVSVSRRSTILISLQTNLIVLVLV
;
A
#
# COMPACT_ATOMS: atom_id res chain seq x y z
N MET A 1 23.28 35.42 -38.63
CA MET A 1 22.58 35.95 -37.44
C MET A 1 21.48 35.05 -36.80
N PRO A 2 21.33 33.73 -37.06
CA PRO A 2 20.30 32.90 -36.40
C PRO A 2 20.70 32.35 -35.01
N SER A 3 21.98 32.42 -34.63
CA SER A 3 22.51 31.81 -33.39
C SER A 3 22.14 32.55 -32.10
N ARG A 4 22.02 33.89 -32.14
CA ARG A 4 21.70 34.72 -30.96
C ARG A 4 20.24 34.56 -30.47
N GLY A 5 19.29 34.42 -31.40
CA GLY A 5 17.88 34.21 -31.05
C GLY A 5 17.64 32.87 -30.35
N ARG A 6 18.29 31.81 -30.83
CA ARG A 6 18.22 30.47 -30.21
C ARG A 6 18.75 30.46 -28.78
N LEU A 7 19.93 31.03 -28.56
CA LEU A 7 20.57 31.14 -27.25
C LEU A 7 19.73 31.93 -26.24
N THR A 8 19.08 33.00 -26.68
CA THR A 8 18.16 33.78 -25.85
C THR A 8 16.92 32.96 -25.47
N GLY A 9 16.38 32.17 -26.41
CA GLY A 9 15.28 31.24 -26.14
C GLY A 9 15.62 30.18 -25.08
N VAL A 10 16.82 29.60 -25.14
CA VAL A 10 17.29 28.64 -24.13
C VAL A 10 17.41 29.29 -22.75
N ALA A 11 17.96 30.50 -22.67
CA ALA A 11 18.09 31.21 -21.40
C ALA A 11 16.72 31.55 -20.77
N VAL A 12 15.73 31.94 -21.59
CA VAL A 12 14.34 32.16 -21.13
C VAL A 12 13.72 30.84 -20.67
N TYR A 13 13.90 29.76 -21.42
CA TYR A 13 13.41 28.44 -21.07
C TYR A 13 14.00 27.93 -19.75
N LEU A 14 15.31 28.06 -19.56
CA LEU A 14 16.00 27.75 -18.31
C LEU A 14 15.46 28.55 -17.11
N ARG A 15 15.18 29.84 -17.31
CA ARG A 15 14.59 30.68 -16.26
C ARG A 15 13.20 30.19 -15.87
N VAL A 16 12.37 29.83 -16.84
CA VAL A 16 11.05 29.24 -16.59
C VAL A 16 11.20 27.91 -15.85
N LEU A 17 12.09 27.04 -16.29
CA LEU A 17 12.31 25.74 -15.66
C LEU A 17 12.78 25.87 -14.20
N ARG A 18 13.68 26.82 -13.94
CA ARG A 18 14.14 27.17 -12.58
C ARG A 18 13.00 27.69 -11.70
N SER A 19 12.02 28.39 -12.26
CA SER A 19 10.85 28.86 -11.50
C SER A 19 9.83 27.76 -11.22
N ILE A 20 9.73 26.76 -12.09
CA ILE A 20 8.80 25.64 -11.96
C ILE A 20 9.32 24.59 -10.96
N LEU A 21 10.64 24.38 -10.89
CA LEU A 21 11.24 23.34 -10.06
C LEU A 21 10.82 23.44 -8.57
N PRO A 22 10.84 24.61 -7.91
CA PRO A 22 10.31 24.73 -6.54
C PRO A 22 8.82 24.40 -6.40
N ILE A 23 8.02 24.71 -7.43
CA ILE A 23 6.58 24.40 -7.45
C ILE A 23 6.39 22.88 -7.56
N TRP A 24 7.14 22.24 -8.44
CA TRP A 24 7.18 20.79 -8.61
C TRP A 24 7.55 20.10 -7.29
N THR A 25 8.61 20.57 -6.62
CA THR A 25 9.03 20.06 -5.31
C THR A 25 7.90 20.17 -4.28
N ARG A 26 7.32 21.36 -4.16
CA ARG A 26 6.25 21.63 -3.19
C ARG A 26 5.04 20.74 -3.45
N LYS A 27 4.65 20.56 -4.71
CA LYS A 27 3.50 19.71 -5.07
C LYS A 27 3.74 18.25 -4.73
N TRP A 28 4.95 17.73 -4.92
CA TRP A 28 5.26 16.37 -4.46
C TRP A 28 5.26 16.24 -2.95
N VAL A 29 5.79 17.22 -2.23
CA VAL A 29 5.73 17.24 -0.77
C VAL A 29 4.29 17.27 -0.27
N GLU A 30 3.43 18.10 -0.86
CA GLU A 30 1.99 18.15 -0.56
C GLU A 30 1.34 16.79 -0.78
N THR A 31 1.56 16.15 -1.95
CA THR A 31 1.02 14.82 -2.24
C THR A 31 1.45 13.77 -1.22
N LEU A 32 2.74 13.76 -0.83
CA LEU A 32 3.23 12.82 0.18
C LEU A 32 2.63 13.10 1.57
N ASN A 33 2.40 14.37 1.92
CA ASN A 33 1.72 14.75 3.15
C ASN A 33 0.25 14.29 3.16
N GLU A 34 -0.46 14.38 2.03
CA GLU A 34 -1.82 13.85 1.93
C GLU A 34 -1.86 12.33 2.09
N ILE A 35 -0.87 11.62 1.53
CA ILE A 35 -0.73 10.18 1.77
C ILE A 35 -0.46 9.89 3.26
N ASP A 36 0.37 10.71 3.92
CA ASP A 36 0.58 10.62 5.38
C ASP A 36 -0.71 10.81 6.16
N ASN A 37 -1.50 11.84 5.84
CA ASN A 37 -2.77 12.11 6.51
C ASN A 37 -3.76 10.96 6.34
N LEU A 38 -3.88 10.42 5.12
CA LEU A 38 -4.76 9.28 4.84
C LEU A 38 -4.39 8.02 5.62
N LEU A 39 -3.09 7.80 5.85
CA LEU A 39 -2.60 6.68 6.65
C LEU A 39 -2.74 6.97 8.14
N GLY A 40 -2.36 8.16 8.60
CA GLY A 40 -2.40 8.59 10.01
C GLY A 40 -3.80 8.47 10.61
N VAL A 41 -4.81 8.96 9.89
CA VAL A 41 -6.23 8.84 10.32
C VAL A 41 -6.62 7.37 10.54
N LYS A 42 -6.10 6.43 9.75
CA LYS A 42 -6.42 5.00 9.90
C LYS A 42 -5.52 4.26 10.89
N VAL A 43 -4.33 4.79 11.20
CA VAL A 43 -3.43 4.24 12.23
C VAL A 43 -3.86 4.70 13.63
N ASP A 44 -4.39 5.90 13.78
CA ASP A 44 -4.96 6.35 15.06
C ASP A 44 -6.20 5.51 15.41
N ASP A 45 -7.02 5.18 14.41
CA ASP A 45 -8.15 4.24 14.56
C ASP A 45 -7.70 2.80 14.93
N LEU A 46 -6.44 2.44 14.68
CA LEU A 46 -5.87 1.11 14.98
C LEU A 46 -5.50 0.94 16.45
N PHE A 47 -5.52 2.01 17.26
CA PHE A 47 -5.18 1.96 18.68
C PHE A 47 -6.26 2.57 19.58
N ASP A 48 -7.45 2.89 19.04
CA ASP A 48 -8.55 3.42 19.87
C ASP A 48 -9.07 2.31 20.82
N PRO A 49 -8.88 2.45 22.14
CA PRO A 49 -9.33 1.46 23.13
C PRO A 49 -10.86 1.31 23.19
N LYS A 50 -11.62 2.18 22.52
CA LYS A 50 -13.09 2.11 22.46
C LYS A 50 -13.61 1.19 21.34
N GLN A 51 -12.76 0.79 20.40
CA GLN A 51 -13.13 -0.08 19.29
C GLN A 51 -12.81 -1.55 19.62
N ASP A 52 -13.65 -2.49 19.18
CA ASP A 52 -13.47 -3.93 19.44
C ASP A 52 -12.08 -4.41 18.99
N SER A 53 -11.25 -4.82 19.95
CA SER A 53 -9.85 -5.19 19.73
C SER A 53 -9.68 -6.32 18.70
N GLY A 54 -10.70 -7.16 18.53
CA GLY A 54 -10.75 -8.20 17.49
C GLY A 54 -10.97 -7.63 16.08
N SER A 55 -11.90 -6.69 15.89
CA SER A 55 -12.03 -5.97 14.62
C SER A 55 -10.80 -5.11 14.29
N MET A 56 -10.03 -4.73 15.31
CA MET A 56 -8.89 -3.83 15.19
C MET A 56 -7.61 -4.54 14.73
N MET A 57 -7.31 -5.75 15.21
CA MET A 57 -6.12 -6.51 14.78
C MET A 57 -6.30 -7.22 13.44
N PHE A 58 -7.53 -7.41 12.98
CA PHE A 58 -7.82 -8.27 11.86
C PHE A 58 -8.72 -7.60 10.84
N ASP A 59 -8.33 -7.67 9.56
CA ASP A 59 -9.09 -7.07 8.48
C ASP A 59 -10.20 -8.00 8.02
N SER A 60 -11.37 -7.95 8.66
CA SER A 60 -12.52 -8.76 8.27
C SER A 60 -13.17 -8.32 6.95
N THR A 61 -12.99 -7.06 6.55
CA THR A 61 -13.63 -6.48 5.35
C THR A 61 -12.66 -6.29 4.18
N PHE A 62 -11.37 -6.58 4.36
CA PHE A 62 -10.29 -6.40 3.38
C PHE A 62 -9.98 -4.93 3.03
N GLU A 63 -10.62 -3.98 3.69
CA GLU A 63 -10.52 -2.54 3.39
C GLU A 63 -9.14 -1.98 3.73
N ARG A 64 -8.51 -2.47 4.81
CA ARG A 64 -7.18 -2.00 5.25
C ARG A 64 -6.08 -2.58 4.36
N SER A 65 -6.20 -3.87 4.03
CA SER A 65 -5.31 -4.58 3.13
C SER A 65 -5.35 -3.96 1.73
N ARG A 66 -6.55 -3.63 1.24
CA ARG A 66 -6.74 -2.89 -0.02
C ARG A 66 -6.09 -1.51 0.03
N LEU A 67 -6.28 -0.76 1.11
CA LEU A 67 -5.67 0.56 1.25
C LEU A 67 -4.14 0.50 1.24
N TYR A 68 -3.53 -0.37 2.06
CA TYR A 68 -2.07 -0.50 2.08
C TYR A 68 -1.54 -0.91 0.71
N PHE A 69 -2.22 -1.82 0.03
CA PHE A 69 -1.87 -2.17 -1.35
C PHE A 69 -1.95 -0.98 -2.29
N THR A 70 -3.06 -0.24 -2.31
CA THR A 70 -3.25 0.93 -3.17
C THR A 70 -2.18 1.98 -2.92
N VAL A 71 -1.92 2.32 -1.65
CA VAL A 71 -0.90 3.32 -1.31
C VAL A 71 0.49 2.87 -1.74
N LEU A 72 0.86 1.60 -1.56
CA LEU A 72 2.13 1.07 -2.05
C LEU A 72 2.25 1.17 -3.57
N GLN A 73 1.19 0.88 -4.32
CA GLN A 73 1.21 1.06 -5.78
C GLN A 73 1.33 2.53 -6.17
N THR A 74 0.64 3.43 -5.46
CA THR A 74 0.74 4.87 -5.69
C THR A 74 2.15 5.38 -5.43
N LEU A 75 2.76 5.02 -4.30
CA LEU A 75 4.14 5.41 -3.96
C LEU A 75 5.14 4.93 -5.01
N ARG A 76 4.97 3.69 -5.48
CA ARG A 76 5.79 3.15 -6.58
C ARG A 76 5.67 3.99 -7.84
N ILE A 77 4.46 4.27 -8.32
CA ILE A 77 4.24 5.08 -9.54
C ILE A 77 4.87 6.47 -9.39
N ILE A 78 4.69 7.10 -8.22
CA ILE A 78 5.28 8.41 -7.93
C ILE A 78 6.81 8.34 -8.00
N SER A 79 7.42 7.30 -7.41
CA SER A 79 8.88 7.13 -7.45
C SER A 79 9.41 6.97 -8.88
N GLU A 80 8.70 6.21 -9.72
CA GLU A 80 9.04 6.00 -11.13
C GLU A 80 8.96 7.33 -11.89
N TRP A 81 7.92 8.15 -11.68
CA TRP A 81 7.78 9.46 -12.32
C TRP A 81 8.85 10.47 -11.87
N ILE A 82 9.23 10.45 -10.60
CA ILE A 82 10.32 11.30 -10.09
C ILE A 82 11.65 10.91 -10.75
N GLN A 83 11.97 9.62 -10.81
CA GLN A 83 13.18 9.13 -11.48
C GLN A 83 13.17 9.45 -12.98
N GLN A 84 12.03 9.26 -13.64
CA GLN A 84 11.87 9.58 -15.06
C GLN A 84 12.11 11.08 -15.32
N SER A 85 11.59 11.97 -14.46
CA SER A 85 11.79 13.41 -14.62
C SER A 85 13.27 13.83 -14.55
N GLU A 86 14.10 13.12 -13.76
CA GLU A 86 15.55 13.34 -13.75
C GLU A 86 16.19 12.97 -15.10
N GLN A 87 15.78 11.83 -15.67
CA GLN A 87 16.30 11.35 -16.95
C GLN A 87 15.90 12.28 -18.10
N GLU A 88 14.64 12.72 -18.12
CA GLU A 88 14.11 13.67 -19.11
C GLU A 88 14.88 15.00 -19.05
N LEU A 89 15.16 15.50 -17.84
CA LEU A 89 15.92 16.74 -17.67
C LEU A 89 17.38 16.61 -18.15
N GLN A 90 18.02 15.47 -17.89
CA GLN A 90 19.36 15.19 -18.41
C GLN A 90 19.37 15.03 -19.93
N GLN A 91 18.36 14.38 -20.49
CA GLN A 91 18.21 14.21 -21.94
C GLN A 91 18.03 15.58 -22.61
N LEU A 92 17.19 16.44 -22.03
CA LEU A 92 16.96 17.79 -22.51
C LEU A 92 18.26 18.60 -22.59
N LYS A 93 19.12 18.51 -21.57
CA LYS A 93 20.46 19.13 -21.62
C LYS A 93 21.29 18.61 -22.79
N LYS A 94 21.30 17.29 -23.04
CA LYS A 94 22.05 16.68 -24.14
C LYS A 94 21.56 17.19 -25.50
N ASP A 95 20.25 17.25 -25.69
CA ASP A 95 19.63 17.72 -26.93
C ASP A 95 20.02 19.18 -27.24
N PHE A 96 20.10 20.02 -26.20
CA PHE A 96 20.61 21.39 -26.32
C PHE A 96 22.11 21.45 -26.64
N ASN A 97 22.92 20.53 -26.11
CA ASN A 97 24.37 20.55 -26.28
C ASN A 97 24.80 20.08 -27.69
N ILE A 98 24.08 19.12 -28.28
CA ILE A 98 24.33 18.61 -29.65
C ILE A 98 24.17 19.72 -30.71
N SER A 99 23.40 20.77 -30.40
CA SER A 99 23.12 21.86 -31.34
C SER A 99 24.17 23.00 -31.35
N ASN A 100 25.19 22.97 -30.49
CA ASN A 100 26.13 24.07 -30.29
C ASN A 100 27.56 23.78 -30.80
N ASP A 101 27.74 23.64 -32.11
CA ASP A 101 29.07 23.62 -32.78
C ASP A 101 29.73 25.02 -32.86
N THR A 102 29.43 25.90 -31.90
CA THR A 102 29.79 27.33 -31.95
C THR A 102 30.94 27.65 -30.98
N PRO A 103 31.97 28.43 -31.39
CA PRO A 103 33.12 28.72 -30.55
C PRO A 103 32.73 29.36 -29.20
N SER A 104 33.43 28.93 -28.15
CA SER A 104 33.19 29.26 -26.74
C SER A 104 33.09 30.77 -26.52
N ASN A 105 31.88 31.24 -26.24
CA ASN A 105 31.59 32.61 -25.84
C ASN A 105 31.14 32.60 -24.37
N THR A 106 31.37 33.68 -23.62
CA THR A 106 31.03 33.77 -22.17
C THR A 106 29.59 33.34 -21.86
N PHE A 107 28.65 33.69 -22.75
CA PHE A 107 27.24 33.31 -22.67
C PHE A 107 26.97 31.79 -22.67
N ILE A 108 27.76 31.00 -23.42
CA ILE A 108 27.60 29.54 -23.47
C ILE A 108 28.01 28.92 -22.12
N LYS A 109 29.04 29.48 -21.47
CA LYS A 109 29.48 29.04 -20.14
C LYS A 109 28.41 29.33 -19.09
N GLU A 110 27.81 30.52 -19.12
CA GLU A 110 26.70 30.90 -18.22
C GLU A 110 25.49 29.97 -18.37
N VAL A 111 25.11 29.64 -19.62
CA VAL A 111 24.01 28.70 -19.89
C VAL A 111 24.31 27.29 -19.39
N ASP A 112 25.53 26.78 -19.60
CA ASP A 112 25.94 25.44 -19.14
C ASP A 112 26.06 25.37 -17.60
N GLU A 113 26.50 26.45 -16.96
CA GLU A 113 26.49 26.58 -15.50
C GLU A 113 25.06 26.61 -14.94
N ALA A 114 24.15 27.38 -15.55
CA ALA A 114 22.73 27.39 -15.18
C ALA A 114 22.08 26.01 -15.34
N TRP A 115 22.40 25.25 -16.39
CA TRP A 115 21.96 23.86 -16.53
C TRP A 115 22.51 22.97 -15.41
N ARG A 116 23.79 23.11 -15.05
CA ARG A 116 24.40 22.33 -13.96
C ARG A 116 23.72 22.61 -12.62
N GLU A 117 23.49 23.88 -12.30
CA GLU A 117 22.81 24.29 -11.06
C GLU A 117 21.36 23.76 -11.02
N LEU A 118 20.65 23.85 -12.14
CA LEU A 118 19.28 23.36 -12.21
C LEU A 118 19.20 21.84 -12.05
N ILE A 119 20.08 21.10 -12.70
CA ILE A 119 20.14 19.63 -12.59
C ILE A 119 20.53 19.21 -11.18
N SER A 120 21.51 19.88 -10.55
CA SER A 120 21.91 19.54 -9.18
C SER A 120 20.79 19.81 -8.17
N MET A 121 20.05 20.90 -8.35
CA MET A 121 18.87 21.20 -7.54
C MET A 121 17.75 20.17 -7.73
N HIS A 122 17.52 19.74 -8.97
CA HIS A 122 16.54 18.70 -9.27
C HIS A 122 16.93 17.37 -8.63
N ILE A 123 18.16 16.89 -8.86
CA ILE A 123 18.65 15.60 -8.33
C ILE A 123 18.62 15.59 -6.80
N SER A 124 19.07 16.66 -6.14
CA SER A 124 19.03 16.73 -4.67
C SER A 124 17.61 16.67 -4.12
N THR A 125 16.67 17.36 -4.76
CA THR A 125 15.26 17.32 -4.40
C THR A 125 14.65 15.95 -4.65
N SER A 126 14.85 15.37 -5.82
CA SER A 126 14.32 14.07 -6.17
C SER A 126 14.86 12.99 -5.24
N LYS A 127 16.16 13.03 -4.91
CA LYS A 127 16.76 12.12 -3.92
C LYS A 127 16.07 12.25 -2.56
N TYR A 128 15.81 13.46 -2.10
CA TYR A 128 15.07 13.69 -0.86
C TYR A 128 13.65 13.10 -0.91
N LEU A 129 12.93 13.29 -2.00
CA LEU A 129 11.58 12.73 -2.18
C LEU A 129 11.60 11.19 -2.24
N LEU A 130 12.56 10.61 -2.96
CA LEU A 130 12.71 9.16 -3.09
C LEU A 130 13.09 8.50 -1.76
N ASP A 131 14.02 9.08 -0.99
CA ASP A 131 14.37 8.59 0.35
C ASP A 131 13.15 8.64 1.30
N ARG A 132 12.34 9.70 1.20
CA ARG A 132 11.08 9.78 1.94
C ARG A 132 10.11 8.69 1.50
N ILE A 133 9.93 8.48 0.19
CA ILE A 133 9.05 7.43 -0.34
C ILE A 133 9.49 6.04 0.13
N GLU A 134 10.79 5.74 0.04
CA GLU A 134 11.36 4.44 0.45
C GLU A 134 11.07 4.14 1.92
N LYS A 135 11.30 5.11 2.80
CA LYS A 135 10.97 4.98 4.23
C LYS A 135 9.50 4.66 4.45
N LYS A 136 8.60 5.40 3.78
CA LYS A 136 7.15 5.17 3.93
C LYS A 136 6.71 3.85 3.33
N GLU A 137 7.32 3.40 2.24
CA GLU A 137 7.05 2.06 1.70
C GLU A 137 7.43 0.96 2.67
N VAL A 138 8.59 1.06 3.33
CA VAL A 138 9.04 0.07 4.32
C VAL A 138 8.06 0.00 5.49
N GLU A 139 7.64 1.15 6.02
CA GLU A 139 6.64 1.23 7.10
C GLU A 139 5.31 0.57 6.69
N ILE A 140 4.76 0.94 5.52
CA ILE A 140 3.47 0.41 5.06
C ILE A 140 3.55 -1.08 4.73
N LYS A 141 4.68 -1.56 4.18
CA LYS A 141 4.93 -3.00 4.00
C LYS A 141 4.91 -3.72 5.36
N GLY A 142 5.55 -3.15 6.38
CA GLY A 142 5.50 -3.68 7.74
C GLY A 142 4.07 -3.76 8.29
N PHE A 143 3.26 -2.72 8.13
CA PHE A 143 1.85 -2.74 8.56
C PHE A 143 1.02 -3.78 7.82
N ARG A 144 1.17 -3.86 6.50
CA ARG A 144 0.48 -4.85 5.67
C ARG A 144 0.85 -6.28 6.09
N ASP A 145 2.13 -6.55 6.27
CA ASP A 145 2.62 -7.89 6.59
C ASP A 145 2.22 -8.30 8.02
N GLY A 146 2.24 -7.35 8.97
CA GLY A 146 1.70 -7.55 10.32
C GLY A 146 0.20 -7.86 10.31
N LEU A 147 -0.58 -7.11 9.53
CA LEU A 147 -2.03 -7.30 9.39
C LEU A 147 -2.36 -8.68 8.79
N PHE A 148 -1.64 -9.12 7.76
CA PHE A 148 -1.84 -10.44 7.16
C PHE A 148 -1.42 -11.56 8.11
N SER A 149 -0.28 -11.40 8.80
CA SER A 149 0.19 -12.40 9.78
C SER A 149 -0.82 -12.60 10.90
N ALA A 150 -1.34 -11.50 11.47
CA ALA A 150 -2.39 -11.56 12.48
C ALA A 150 -3.66 -12.23 11.93
N THR A 151 -4.10 -11.83 10.74
CA THR A 151 -5.31 -12.39 10.09
C THR A 151 -5.19 -13.89 9.85
N SER A 152 -4.04 -14.37 9.37
CA SER A 152 -3.76 -15.80 9.18
C SER A 152 -3.80 -16.58 10.50
N VAL A 153 -3.25 -16.02 11.59
CA VAL A 153 -3.30 -16.66 12.93
C VAL A 153 -4.75 -16.78 13.42
N ARG A 154 -5.57 -15.74 13.23
CA ARG A 154 -7.00 -15.79 13.57
C ARG A 154 -7.73 -16.85 12.75
N GLU A 155 -7.49 -16.89 11.45
CA GLU A 155 -8.13 -17.87 10.56
C GLU A 155 -7.74 -19.30 10.93
N ALA A 156 -6.47 -19.54 11.22
CA ALA A 156 -5.98 -20.83 11.71
C ALA A 156 -6.65 -21.22 13.04
N SER A 157 -6.75 -20.29 13.99
CA SER A 157 -7.44 -20.52 15.26
C SER A 157 -8.93 -20.86 15.07
N ARG A 158 -9.63 -20.12 14.20
CA ARG A 158 -11.03 -20.42 13.83
C ARG A 158 -11.16 -21.80 13.20
N ALA A 159 -10.24 -22.18 12.32
CA ALA A 159 -10.23 -23.51 11.71
C ALA A 159 -9.98 -24.62 12.75
N THR A 160 -9.09 -24.41 13.73
CA THR A 160 -8.88 -25.36 14.84
C THR A 160 -10.15 -25.52 15.68
N ILE A 161 -10.81 -24.43 16.04
CA ILE A 161 -12.08 -24.46 16.79
C ILE A 161 -13.16 -25.20 15.99
N LEU A 162 -13.29 -24.92 14.69
CA LEU A 162 -14.22 -25.62 13.81
C LEU A 162 -13.93 -27.12 13.75
N ASN A 163 -12.65 -27.50 13.66
CA ASN A 163 -12.25 -28.91 13.65
C ASN A 163 -12.63 -29.62 14.96
N GLN A 164 -12.53 -28.94 16.11
CA GLN A 164 -12.99 -29.47 17.39
C GLN A 164 -14.50 -29.71 17.40
N TYR A 165 -15.29 -28.76 16.88
CA TYR A 165 -16.74 -28.95 16.77
C TYR A 165 -17.11 -30.12 15.87
N ILE A 166 -16.43 -30.30 14.74
CA ILE A 166 -16.62 -31.45 13.85
C ILE A 166 -16.32 -32.75 14.59
N LEU A 167 -15.21 -32.82 15.33
CA LEU A 167 -14.84 -34.01 16.11
C LEU A 167 -15.93 -34.37 17.12
N VAL A 168 -16.41 -33.41 17.91
CA VAL A 168 -17.48 -33.63 18.90
C VAL A 168 -18.75 -34.12 18.19
N PHE A 169 -19.15 -33.47 17.10
CA PHE A 169 -20.31 -33.88 16.30
C PHE A 169 -20.17 -35.30 15.74
N THR A 170 -18.99 -35.67 15.25
CA THR A 170 -18.70 -37.02 14.76
C THR A 170 -18.82 -38.05 15.87
N ILE A 171 -18.28 -37.79 17.06
CA ILE A 171 -18.41 -38.68 18.23
C ILE A 171 -19.90 -38.89 18.56
N VAL A 172 -20.66 -37.80 18.71
CA VAL A 172 -22.11 -37.87 19.00
C VAL A 172 -22.83 -38.69 17.93
N THR A 173 -22.54 -38.44 16.65
CA THR A 173 -23.16 -39.16 15.54
C THR A 173 -22.85 -40.66 15.57
N ILE A 174 -21.60 -41.06 15.81
CA ILE A 174 -21.19 -42.47 15.90
C ILE A 174 -21.94 -43.20 17.01
N PHE A 175 -22.18 -42.54 18.15
CA PHE A 175 -22.95 -43.14 19.25
C PHE A 175 -24.45 -43.19 18.96
N TYR A 176 -25.03 -42.13 18.38
CA TYR A 176 -26.47 -42.01 18.20
C TYR A 176 -27.02 -42.76 16.98
N LEU A 177 -26.24 -42.95 15.90
CA LEU A 177 -26.72 -43.64 14.70
C LEU A 177 -27.15 -45.10 15.00
N PRO A 178 -26.34 -45.93 15.68
CA PRO A 178 -26.71 -47.30 16.02
C PRO A 178 -27.85 -47.35 17.04
N LEU A 179 -27.88 -46.45 18.03
CA LEU A 179 -28.95 -46.37 19.02
C LEU A 179 -30.30 -46.07 18.37
N ASN A 180 -30.33 -45.14 17.43
CA ASN A 180 -31.54 -44.85 16.63
C ASN A 180 -31.97 -46.07 15.81
N TYR A 181 -31.03 -46.79 15.19
CA TYR A 181 -31.34 -48.01 14.44
C TYR A 181 -31.96 -49.10 15.32
N VAL A 182 -31.40 -49.34 16.50
CA VAL A 182 -31.92 -50.34 17.46
C VAL A 182 -33.29 -49.91 18.00
N SER A 183 -33.48 -48.62 18.29
CA SER A 183 -34.76 -48.02 18.72
C SER A 183 -35.87 -48.24 17.69
N VAL A 184 -35.58 -48.04 16.40
CA VAL A 184 -36.54 -48.22 15.30
C VAL A 184 -36.80 -49.69 15.01
N SER A 185 -35.76 -50.54 15.01
CA SER A 185 -35.88 -51.97 14.78
C SER A 185 -36.67 -52.68 15.89
N ARG A 186 -36.49 -52.23 17.14
CA ARG A 186 -37.26 -52.68 18.30
C ARG A 186 -38.44 -51.74 18.51
N ARG A 187 -39.50 -51.83 17.67
CA ARG A 187 -40.76 -51.05 17.78
C ARG A 187 -41.24 -50.94 19.24
N SER A 188 -40.79 -49.93 19.96
CA SER A 188 -41.16 -49.65 21.34
C SER A 188 -41.27 -48.13 21.47
N THR A 189 -42.50 -47.64 21.36
CA THR A 189 -42.89 -46.23 21.26
C THR A 189 -42.39 -45.37 22.44
N ILE A 190 -41.99 -46.01 23.54
CA ILE A 190 -41.54 -45.37 24.78
C ILE A 190 -40.08 -44.87 24.71
N LEU A 191 -39.19 -45.55 23.97
CA LEU A 191 -37.77 -45.17 23.87
C LEU A 191 -37.53 -44.01 22.89
N ILE A 192 -38.36 -43.88 21.85
CA ILE A 192 -38.29 -42.81 20.85
C ILE A 192 -38.60 -41.45 21.48
N SER A 193 -39.54 -41.40 22.43
CA SER A 193 -39.92 -40.19 23.19
C SER A 193 -38.82 -39.70 24.14
N LEU A 194 -38.01 -40.61 24.69
CA LEU A 194 -36.93 -40.26 25.61
C LEU A 194 -35.68 -39.74 24.87
N GLN A 195 -35.37 -40.30 23.68
CA GLN A 195 -34.28 -39.78 22.85
C GLN A 195 -34.58 -38.41 22.25
N THR A 196 -35.82 -38.15 21.83
CA THR A 196 -36.20 -36.84 21.27
C THR A 196 -36.07 -35.72 22.31
N ASN A 197 -36.46 -35.97 23.57
CA ASN A 197 -36.29 -35.00 24.65
C ASN A 197 -34.80 -34.76 25.03
N LEU A 198 -33.95 -35.79 24.97
CA LEU A 198 -32.52 -35.63 25.29
C LEU A 198 -31.75 -34.87 24.18
N ILE A 199 -32.13 -35.07 22.91
CA ILE A 199 -31.55 -34.34 21.78
C ILE A 199 -31.92 -32.85 21.85
N VAL A 200 -33.16 -32.52 22.21
CA VAL A 200 -33.60 -31.12 22.41
C VAL A 200 -32.84 -30.46 23.57
N LEU A 201 -32.49 -31.20 24.62
CA LEU A 201 -31.76 -30.67 25.78
C LEU A 201 -30.26 -30.47 25.52
N VAL A 202 -29.67 -31.14 24.53
CA VAL A 202 -28.26 -31.01 24.14
C VAL A 202 -28.06 -29.96 23.03
N LEU A 203 -29.13 -29.57 22.33
CA LEU A 203 -29.13 -28.58 21.25
C LEU A 203 -29.57 -27.17 21.68
N VAL A 204 -30.04 -26.99 22.91
CA VAL A 204 -30.26 -25.68 23.57
C VAL A 204 -29.06 -25.35 24.44
#